data_AF-A0A2N2BYD7-F1
#
_entry.id   AF-A0A2N2BYD7-F1
#
_cell.length_a   1.000
_cell.length_b   1.000
_cell.length_c   1.000
_cell.angle_alpha   90.00
_cell.angle_beta   90.00
_cell.angle_gamma   90.00
#
_symmetry.space_group_name_H-M   'P 1'
#
loop_
_entity.id
_entity.type
_entity.pdbx_description
1 polymer ?
#
loop_
_entity_poly.entity_id
_entity_poly.type
_entity_poly.pdbx_seq_one_letter_code
_entity_poly.pdbx_strand_id
1 'polypeptide(L)'
;MKKFIAVLLSIVLISTLSAVFVTADEESVDGFVFSISAVDTKVVAEGGLIITSQEALAASTAGWAILILCEKVEDNLYKAKSDVIAPTPAGATDLSTVIMGANDIVIVIHSATSNPDNAAQYPNVFSKLAALKIKAGNYFTLSGIDLTAKTATNGKATVSLTDPRETDEPPVEPPVDPISVYISNFNEKIGYGFTSIFTADFSGAESSVISTTAGNFAWVAYIIAEPGTVSGQFVITATGKHLSEGSLTIPNGGFIIAAHIDDRVANSEVHLKTLANRKELEKFAVGDIITLTGVNLTAGTLTESASADLFIDSGVTPPPPGDDWTNIMGDLVDDPGYVFDVTAPANYTPGQVVNVTITIKDIVPT
;
A
#
# COMPACT_ATOMS: atom_id res chain seq x y z
N MET A 1 29.98 21.06 -37.87
CA MET A 1 30.80 20.44 -36.80
C MET A 1 30.50 21.01 -35.41
N LYS A 2 30.61 22.32 -35.15
CA LYS A 2 30.34 22.91 -33.82
C LYS A 2 28.94 22.59 -33.25
N LYS A 3 27.90 22.62 -34.09
CA LYS A 3 26.52 22.29 -33.69
C LYS A 3 26.31 20.81 -33.36
N PHE A 4 27.07 19.92 -33.99
CA PHE A 4 26.96 18.46 -33.78
C PHE A 4 27.66 18.05 -32.47
N ILE A 5 28.79 18.70 -32.16
CA ILE A 5 29.52 18.49 -30.90
C ILE A 5 28.70 18.98 -29.70
N ALA A 6 27.98 20.10 -29.83
CA ALA A 6 27.11 20.60 -28.76
C ALA A 6 25.96 19.63 -28.45
N VAL A 7 25.32 19.07 -29.48
CA VAL A 7 24.24 18.08 -29.30
C VAL A 7 24.77 16.78 -28.68
N LEU A 8 25.94 16.32 -29.12
CA LEU A 8 26.58 15.12 -28.56
C LEU A 8 26.94 15.32 -27.07
N LEU A 9 27.49 16.47 -26.70
CA LEU A 9 27.80 16.81 -25.31
C LEU A 9 26.55 16.90 -24.43
N SER A 10 25.45 17.45 -24.95
CA SER A 10 24.18 17.50 -24.22
C SER A 10 23.60 16.10 -23.99
N ILE A 11 23.68 15.20 -24.98
CA ILE A 11 23.19 13.83 -24.85
C ILE A 11 24.04 13.05 -23.83
N VAL A 12 25.37 13.20 -23.88
CA VAL A 12 26.28 12.58 -22.90
C VAL A 12 25.96 13.10 -21.49
N LEU A 13 25.78 14.41 -21.31
CA LEU A 13 25.45 15.01 -20.02
C LEU A 13 24.10 14.51 -19.46
N ILE A 14 23.06 14.45 -20.32
CA ILE A 14 21.75 13.91 -19.95
C ILE A 14 21.87 12.43 -19.59
N SER A 15 22.59 11.63 -20.38
CA SER A 15 22.77 10.20 -20.08
C SER A 15 23.56 9.95 -18.80
N THR A 16 24.55 10.80 -18.46
CA THR A 16 25.26 10.71 -17.18
C THR A 16 24.40 11.18 -16.00
N LEU A 17 23.53 12.17 -16.18
CA LEU A 17 22.59 12.61 -15.14
C LEU A 17 21.48 11.56 -14.91
N SER A 18 20.99 10.92 -15.98
CA SER A 18 20.01 9.83 -15.90
C SER A 18 20.56 8.58 -15.22
N ALA A 19 21.88 8.32 -15.31
CA ALA A 19 22.53 7.22 -14.59
C ALA A 19 22.71 7.51 -13.08
N VAL A 20 22.64 8.77 -12.65
CA VAL A 20 22.72 9.18 -11.23
C VAL A 20 21.36 9.07 -10.53
N PHE A 21 20.27 8.84 -11.26
CA PHE A 21 18.93 8.57 -10.71
C PHE A 21 18.57 7.09 -10.70
N VAL A 22 19.56 6.19 -10.69
CA VAL A 22 19.34 4.89 -10.04
C VAL A 22 19.18 5.21 -8.56
N THR A 23 17.92 5.35 -8.12
CA THR A 23 17.57 5.32 -6.72
C THR A 23 18.15 4.02 -6.17
N ALA A 24 19.20 4.13 -5.36
CA ALA A 24 19.53 3.05 -4.46
C ALA A 24 18.24 2.80 -3.66
N ASP A 25 17.66 1.61 -3.78
CA ASP A 25 16.66 1.16 -2.83
C ASP A 25 17.31 1.28 -1.45
N GLU A 26 16.97 2.32 -0.69
CA GLU A 26 17.40 2.39 0.71
C GLU A 26 16.73 1.20 1.39
N GLU A 27 17.52 0.17 1.71
CA GLU A 27 17.04 -0.95 2.52
C GLU A 27 16.34 -0.37 3.76
N SER A 28 15.04 -0.63 3.85
CA SER A 28 14.21 -0.16 4.95
C SER A 28 14.77 -0.66 6.28
N VAL A 29 14.74 0.20 7.30
CA VAL A 29 15.10 -0.17 8.68
C VAL A 29 13.90 -0.75 9.43
N ASP A 30 12.72 -0.81 8.79
CA ASP A 30 11.52 -1.37 9.38
C ASP A 30 11.70 -2.84 9.75
N GLY A 31 11.26 -3.22 10.95
CA GLY A 31 11.44 -4.57 11.50
C GLY A 31 12.88 -4.92 11.91
N PHE A 32 13.86 -4.01 11.77
CA PHE A 32 15.22 -4.28 12.20
C PHE A 32 15.27 -4.50 13.73
N VAL A 33 16.01 -5.52 14.17
CA VAL A 33 16.11 -5.90 15.58
C VAL A 33 17.50 -5.58 16.13
N PHE A 34 17.60 -4.58 16.99
CA PHE A 34 18.81 -4.30 17.74
C PHE A 34 18.94 -5.26 18.93
N SER A 35 20.11 -5.87 19.08
CA SER A 35 20.45 -6.65 20.27
C SER A 35 20.88 -5.72 21.40
N ILE A 36 20.17 -5.78 22.52
CA ILE A 36 20.41 -4.99 23.72
C ILE A 36 20.93 -5.91 24.82
N SER A 37 22.17 -5.69 25.26
CA SER A 37 22.86 -6.56 26.22
C SER A 37 22.81 -6.04 27.65
N ALA A 38 22.51 -4.75 27.86
CA ALA A 38 22.56 -4.13 29.17
C ALA A 38 21.69 -2.86 29.27
N VAL A 39 21.41 -2.45 30.52
CA VAL A 39 20.68 -1.23 30.86
C VAL A 39 21.49 -0.43 31.89
N ASP A 40 21.64 0.88 31.67
CA ASP A 40 22.38 1.83 32.53
C ASP A 40 23.86 1.44 32.81
N THR A 41 24.52 0.82 31.83
CA THR A 41 25.93 0.45 31.93
C THR A 41 26.82 1.33 31.06
N LYS A 42 28.14 1.22 31.26
CA LYS A 42 29.13 1.80 30.36
C LYS A 42 29.17 1.07 29.03
N VAL A 43 29.40 1.82 27.95
CA VAL A 43 29.79 1.24 26.66
C VAL A 43 31.21 0.69 26.79
N VAL A 44 31.36 -0.64 26.74
CA VAL A 44 32.67 -1.32 26.93
C VAL A 44 33.17 -2.04 25.67
N ALA A 45 32.29 -2.33 24.71
CA ALA A 45 32.60 -3.10 23.50
C ALA A 45 31.57 -2.83 22.39
N GLU A 46 31.61 -3.64 21.33
CA GLU A 46 30.56 -3.74 20.32
C GLU A 46 29.22 -4.13 20.97
N GLY A 47 28.14 -3.44 20.63
CA GLY A 47 26.80 -3.85 21.05
C GLY A 47 25.80 -2.71 21.22
N GLY A 48 24.62 -3.08 21.72
CA GLY A 48 23.54 -2.17 22.08
C GLY A 48 23.27 -2.16 23.59
N LEU A 49 22.96 -1.00 24.14
CA LEU A 49 22.48 -0.84 25.52
C LEU A 49 21.37 0.21 25.60
N ILE A 50 20.63 0.22 26.70
CA ILE A 50 19.62 1.26 26.98
C ILE A 50 20.04 2.07 28.20
N ILE A 51 19.88 3.38 28.12
CA ILE A 51 20.04 4.31 29.25
C ILE A 51 18.68 4.89 29.61
N THR A 52 18.37 4.94 30.90
CA THR A 52 17.05 5.33 31.42
C THR A 52 17.05 6.63 32.21
N SER A 53 18.21 7.25 32.44
CA SER A 53 18.30 8.51 33.17
C SER A 53 19.45 9.39 32.70
N GLN A 54 19.32 10.70 32.93
CA GLN A 54 20.36 11.69 32.62
C GLN A 54 21.69 11.38 33.33
N GLU A 55 21.62 10.91 34.59
CA GLU A 55 22.80 10.54 35.39
C GLU A 55 23.50 9.30 34.81
N ALA A 56 22.73 8.28 34.41
CA ALA A 56 23.26 7.10 33.76
C ALA A 56 23.88 7.46 32.40
N LEU A 57 23.28 8.39 31.64
CA LEU A 57 23.82 8.86 30.37
C LEU A 57 25.19 9.51 30.57
N ALA A 58 25.30 10.43 31.53
CA ALA A 58 26.58 11.07 31.85
C ALA A 58 27.66 10.05 32.27
N ALA A 59 27.27 8.95 32.91
CA ALA A 59 28.19 7.89 33.34
C ALA A 59 28.53 6.84 32.26
N SER A 60 27.75 6.77 31.17
CA SER A 60 27.74 5.67 30.18
C SER A 60 28.91 5.63 29.20
N THR A 61 29.68 6.72 29.08
CA THR A 61 30.72 6.93 28.05
C THR A 61 30.23 6.76 26.60
N ALA A 62 28.92 6.91 26.36
CA ALA A 62 28.28 6.67 25.06
C ALA A 62 28.57 7.71 23.97
N GLY A 63 29.39 8.73 24.22
CA GLY A 63 29.65 9.81 23.25
C GLY A 63 30.25 9.35 21.91
N TRP A 64 30.82 8.14 21.84
CA TRP A 64 31.36 7.55 20.61
C TRP A 64 30.38 6.62 19.87
N ALA A 65 29.17 6.45 20.40
CA ALA A 65 28.14 5.58 19.87
C ALA A 65 27.03 6.38 19.18
N ILE A 66 26.19 5.70 18.40
CA ILE A 66 24.94 6.28 17.91
C ILE A 66 23.94 6.32 19.07
N LEU A 67 23.35 7.48 19.31
CA LEU A 67 22.35 7.68 20.35
C LEU A 67 20.99 7.94 19.72
N ILE A 68 19.98 7.21 20.18
CA ILE A 68 18.59 7.37 19.77
C ILE A 68 17.81 7.75 21.01
N LEU A 69 17.45 9.04 21.12
CA LEU A 69 16.67 9.54 22.23
C LEU A 69 15.19 9.27 21.97
N CYS A 70 14.54 8.53 22.87
CA CYS A 70 13.16 8.12 22.72
C CYS A 70 12.31 8.57 23.91
N GLU A 71 11.06 8.96 23.63
CA GLU A 71 10.03 9.16 24.64
C GLU A 71 9.23 7.88 24.84
N LYS A 72 8.74 7.66 26.06
CA LYS A 72 7.86 6.54 26.37
C LYS A 72 6.48 6.80 25.78
N VAL A 73 5.99 5.83 25.01
CA VAL A 73 4.61 5.80 24.53
C VAL A 73 3.75 5.01 25.51
N GLU A 74 4.17 3.78 25.81
CA GLU A 74 3.56 2.89 26.80
C GLU A 74 4.59 1.86 27.29
N ASP A 75 4.16 0.85 28.03
CA ASP A 75 5.07 -0.19 28.50
C ASP A 75 5.71 -0.92 27.33
N ASN A 76 7.05 -0.94 27.33
CA ASN A 76 7.89 -1.53 26.27
C ASN A 76 7.77 -0.88 24.89
N LEU A 77 7.04 0.22 24.71
CA LEU A 77 6.95 0.94 23.44
C LEU A 77 7.47 2.38 23.58
N TYR A 78 8.39 2.72 22.70
CA TYR A 78 9.10 4.01 22.70
C TYR A 78 9.11 4.62 21.31
N LYS A 79 9.17 5.96 21.23
CA LYS A 79 9.22 6.70 19.97
C LYS A 79 10.42 7.63 19.93
N ALA A 80 11.18 7.61 18.84
CA ALA A 80 12.34 8.49 18.65
C ALA A 80 11.90 9.97 18.60
N LYS A 81 12.45 10.80 19.49
CA LYS A 81 12.13 12.23 19.60
C LYS A 81 12.81 13.09 18.54
N SER A 82 13.92 12.59 18.02
CA SER A 82 14.75 13.28 17.04
C SER A 82 15.39 12.26 16.10
N ASP A 83 15.97 12.77 15.02
CA ASP A 83 16.98 12.03 14.27
C ASP A 83 18.12 11.63 15.21
N VAL A 84 18.84 10.57 14.83
CA VAL A 84 19.92 10.03 15.64
C VAL A 84 21.02 11.05 15.90
N ILE A 85 21.61 10.97 17.08
CA ILE A 85 22.74 11.78 17.48
C ILE A 85 23.98 10.90 17.30
N ALA A 86 24.71 11.17 16.22
CA ALA A 86 25.92 10.45 15.86
C ALA A 86 27.18 11.26 16.25
N PRO A 87 28.29 10.60 16.61
CA PRO A 87 29.57 11.27 16.79
C PRO A 87 29.98 11.91 15.46
N THR A 88 30.61 13.07 15.54
CA THR A 88 31.08 13.80 14.36
C THR A 88 32.54 13.46 14.07
N PRO A 89 33.05 13.76 12.86
CA PRO A 89 34.49 13.69 12.60
C PRO A 89 35.33 14.55 13.56
N ALA A 90 34.73 15.56 14.20
CA ALA A 90 35.38 16.44 15.18
C ALA A 90 35.48 15.82 16.59
N GLY A 91 34.82 14.69 16.85
CA GLY A 91 34.94 13.94 18.10
C GLY A 91 33.62 13.37 18.61
N ALA A 92 33.69 12.84 19.84
CA ALA A 92 32.54 12.31 20.56
C ALA A 92 31.42 13.34 20.74
N THR A 93 30.18 12.86 20.74
CA THR A 93 29.00 13.63 21.14
C THR A 93 29.14 14.12 22.59
N ASP A 94 28.88 15.40 22.80
CA ASP A 94 28.73 15.96 24.15
C ASP A 94 27.40 15.50 24.76
N LEU A 95 27.47 14.52 25.67
CA LEU A 95 26.31 13.91 26.31
C LEU A 95 25.50 14.90 27.16
N SER A 96 26.07 16.04 27.55
CA SER A 96 25.34 17.08 28.29
C SER A 96 24.28 17.80 27.44
N THR A 97 24.39 17.69 26.11
CA THR A 97 23.43 18.26 25.16
C THR A 97 22.23 17.35 24.90
N VAL A 98 22.31 16.08 25.30
CA VAL A 98 21.21 15.11 25.18
C VAL A 98 20.37 15.22 26.44
N ILE A 99 19.22 15.90 26.33
CA ILE A 99 18.33 16.18 27.46
C ILE A 99 17.20 15.15 27.51
N MET A 100 17.20 14.33 28.55
CA MET A 100 16.18 13.30 28.78
C MET A 100 15.01 13.87 29.59
N GLY A 101 13.79 13.64 29.10
CA GLY A 101 12.54 13.87 29.83
C GLY A 101 12.21 12.74 30.82
N ALA A 102 11.08 12.88 31.51
CA ALA A 102 10.60 11.83 32.40
C ALA A 102 10.21 10.57 31.61
N ASN A 103 10.76 9.42 32.01
CA ASN A 103 10.58 8.11 31.35
C ASN A 103 11.17 8.00 29.94
N ASP A 104 11.91 9.00 29.47
CA ASP A 104 12.68 8.87 28.24
C ASP A 104 13.77 7.81 28.40
N ILE A 105 14.16 7.21 27.28
CA ILE A 105 15.32 6.33 27.20
C ILE A 105 16.26 6.80 26.10
N VAL A 106 17.52 6.40 26.17
CA VAL A 106 18.48 6.48 25.07
C VAL A 106 18.89 5.08 24.68
N ILE A 107 18.57 4.67 23.45
CA ILE A 107 19.12 3.45 22.86
C ILE A 107 20.50 3.80 22.30
N VAL A 108 21.52 3.09 22.76
CA VAL A 108 22.92 3.33 22.40
C VAL A 108 23.42 2.17 21.56
N ILE A 109 23.88 2.45 20.33
CA ILE A 109 24.42 1.44 19.42
C ILE A 109 25.87 1.76 19.09
N HIS A 110 26.78 0.87 19.48
CA HIS A 110 28.21 1.05 19.29
C HIS A 110 28.81 -0.01 18.34
N SER A 111 29.47 0.48 17.28
CA SER A 111 30.44 -0.29 16.50
C SER A 111 31.64 0.59 16.17
N ALA A 112 32.84 0.04 16.32
CA ALA A 112 34.11 0.70 16.03
C ALA A 112 34.28 1.03 14.53
N THR A 113 33.51 0.39 13.66
CA THR A 113 33.54 0.62 12.20
C THR A 113 32.16 0.88 11.62
N SER A 114 32.13 1.54 10.47
CA SER A 114 30.95 1.63 9.60
C SER A 114 31.16 0.87 8.28
N ASN A 115 32.27 0.13 8.13
CA ASN A 115 32.56 -0.65 6.93
C ASN A 115 32.06 -2.10 7.11
N PRO A 116 31.04 -2.56 6.35
CA PRO A 116 30.55 -3.95 6.38
C PRO A 116 31.63 -5.00 6.17
N ASP A 117 32.70 -4.71 5.41
CA ASP A 117 33.79 -5.66 5.15
C ASP A 117 34.50 -6.11 6.43
N ASN A 118 34.41 -5.31 7.48
CA ASN A 118 35.03 -5.59 8.78
C ASN A 118 34.07 -6.31 9.75
N ALA A 119 32.90 -6.80 9.31
CA ALA A 119 31.90 -7.43 10.16
C ALA A 119 32.43 -8.64 10.95
N ALA A 120 33.45 -9.35 10.44
CA ALA A 120 34.07 -10.45 11.16
C ALA A 120 34.77 -10.00 12.46
N GLN A 121 35.30 -8.78 12.49
CA GLN A 121 35.96 -8.19 13.66
C GLN A 121 35.00 -7.32 14.49
N TYR A 122 34.06 -6.64 13.82
CA TYR A 122 33.09 -5.72 14.41
C TYR A 122 31.68 -6.13 13.99
N PRO A 123 31.12 -7.20 14.59
CA PRO A 123 29.85 -7.78 14.15
C PRO A 123 28.66 -6.84 14.31
N ASN A 124 28.77 -5.81 15.16
CA ASN A 124 27.71 -4.82 15.36
C ASN A 124 27.69 -3.72 14.29
N VAL A 125 28.50 -3.82 13.23
CA VAL A 125 28.54 -2.85 12.13
C VAL A 125 27.18 -2.69 11.45
N PHE A 126 26.43 -3.76 11.24
CA PHE A 126 25.10 -3.69 10.63
C PHE A 126 24.08 -2.99 11.52
N SER A 127 24.16 -3.20 12.84
CA SER A 127 23.36 -2.43 13.80
C SER A 127 23.71 -0.94 13.74
N LYS A 128 25.00 -0.57 13.64
CA LYS A 128 25.37 0.84 13.50
C LYS A 128 24.82 1.45 12.20
N LEU A 129 24.91 0.72 11.09
CA LEU A 129 24.38 1.18 9.80
C LEU A 129 22.86 1.31 9.82
N ALA A 130 22.15 0.37 10.45
CA ALA A 130 20.72 0.47 10.67
C ALA A 130 20.35 1.65 11.59
N ALA A 131 21.09 1.83 12.70
CA ALA A 131 20.86 2.93 13.63
C ALA A 131 21.03 4.30 12.95
N LEU A 132 21.97 4.45 12.02
CA LEU A 132 22.16 5.70 11.26
C LEU A 132 20.96 6.08 10.38
N LYS A 133 20.08 5.13 10.05
CA LYS A 133 18.87 5.36 9.25
C LYS A 133 17.67 5.80 10.10
N ILE A 134 17.74 5.68 11.43
CA ILE A 134 16.63 6.02 12.32
C ILE A 134 16.33 7.51 12.28
N LYS A 135 15.04 7.84 12.19
CA LYS A 135 14.51 9.20 12.12
C LYS A 135 13.59 9.50 13.29
N ALA A 136 13.40 10.80 13.54
CA ALA A 136 12.36 11.26 14.44
C ALA A 136 11.01 10.62 14.05
N GLY A 137 10.29 10.10 15.05
CA GLY A 137 8.99 9.47 14.85
C GLY A 137 8.99 7.96 14.67
N ASN A 138 10.14 7.30 14.45
CA ASN A 138 10.20 5.83 14.43
C ASN A 138 9.96 5.25 15.83
N TYR A 139 9.40 4.04 15.87
CA TYR A 139 9.00 3.35 17.08
C TYR A 139 9.95 2.19 17.40
N PHE A 140 10.01 1.87 18.69
CA PHE A 140 10.84 0.80 19.24
C PHE A 140 10.04 -0.03 20.23
N THR A 141 9.84 -1.30 19.89
CA THR A 141 9.25 -2.30 20.79
C THR A 141 10.36 -3.07 21.49
N LEU A 142 10.38 -2.98 22.82
CA LEU A 142 11.34 -3.67 23.66
C LEU A 142 10.84 -5.07 24.01
N SER A 143 11.74 -6.06 24.00
CA SER A 143 11.45 -7.42 24.44
C SER A 143 12.66 -8.01 25.17
N GLY A 144 12.43 -8.77 26.23
CA GLY A 144 13.51 -9.35 27.05
C GLY A 144 14.33 -8.31 27.82
N ILE A 145 13.78 -7.12 28.07
CA ILE A 145 14.42 -6.02 28.79
C ILE A 145 13.52 -5.60 29.94
N ASP A 146 14.07 -5.50 31.14
CA ASP A 146 13.42 -4.92 32.31
C ASP A 146 14.19 -3.65 32.70
N LEU A 147 13.58 -2.50 32.41
CA LEU A 147 14.17 -1.18 32.69
C LEU A 147 14.15 -0.83 34.18
N THR A 148 13.24 -1.42 34.96
CA THR A 148 13.15 -1.19 36.40
C THR A 148 14.21 -2.00 37.13
N ALA A 149 14.33 -3.28 36.80
CA ALA A 149 15.38 -4.16 37.34
C ALA A 149 16.76 -3.89 36.72
N LYS A 150 16.82 -3.11 35.62
CA LYS A 150 18.03 -2.80 34.84
C LYS A 150 18.71 -4.06 34.30
N THR A 151 17.92 -4.95 33.73
CA THR A 151 18.41 -6.22 33.18
C THR A 151 17.96 -6.42 31.74
N ALA A 152 18.77 -7.16 30.97
CA ALA A 152 18.44 -7.57 29.61
C ALA A 152 18.78 -9.06 29.45
N THR A 153 17.79 -9.89 29.11
CA THR A 153 17.96 -11.32 28.83
C THR A 153 17.46 -11.58 27.42
N ASN A 154 18.38 -11.78 26.47
CA ASN A 154 18.09 -11.74 25.04
C ASN A 154 17.34 -10.44 24.65
N GLY A 155 17.80 -9.32 25.21
CA GLY A 155 17.16 -8.03 25.03
C GLY A 155 17.14 -7.60 23.57
N LYS A 156 15.98 -7.10 23.13
CA LYS A 156 15.73 -6.65 21.77
C LYS A 156 15.05 -5.29 21.78
N ALA A 157 15.45 -4.43 20.85
CA ALA A 157 14.69 -3.26 20.46
C ALA A 157 14.38 -3.38 18.96
N THR A 158 13.11 -3.62 18.64
CA THR A 158 12.63 -3.82 17.26
C THR A 158 12.09 -2.50 16.73
N VAL A 159 12.56 -2.10 15.55
CA VAL A 159 12.14 -0.86 14.90
C VAL A 159 10.82 -1.05 14.18
N SER A 160 9.96 -0.05 14.28
CA SER A 160 8.82 0.13 13.39
C SER A 160 8.83 1.56 12.83
N LEU A 161 8.58 1.73 11.54
CA LEU A 161 8.53 3.07 10.94
C LEU A 161 7.28 3.85 11.38
N THR A 162 6.21 3.12 11.67
CA THR A 162 4.90 3.60 12.14
C THR A 162 4.60 3.07 13.56
N ASP A 163 3.52 3.55 14.17
CA ASP A 163 3.09 3.10 15.49
C ASP A 163 2.61 1.64 15.41
N PRO A 164 3.26 0.67 16.08
CA PRO A 164 2.92 -0.75 15.94
C PRO A 164 1.58 -1.14 16.59
N ARG A 165 0.91 -0.20 17.28
CA ARG A 165 -0.41 -0.39 17.89
C ARG A 165 -1.54 -0.04 16.94
N GLU A 166 -1.25 0.79 15.95
CA GLU A 166 -2.13 0.87 14.80
C GLU A 166 -2.00 -0.52 14.17
N THR A 167 -3.05 -1.33 14.36
CA THR A 167 -3.17 -2.66 13.74
C THR A 167 -2.72 -2.53 12.30
N ASP A 168 -2.07 -3.57 11.75
CA ASP A 168 -1.97 -3.77 10.31
C ASP A 168 -3.40 -3.72 9.70
N GLU A 169 -3.97 -2.54 9.51
CA GLU A 169 -4.40 -2.23 8.16
C GLU A 169 -3.12 -2.39 7.36
N PRO A 170 -3.09 -3.30 6.37
CA PRO A 170 -1.94 -3.44 5.49
C PRO A 170 -1.50 -2.03 5.08
N PRO A 171 -0.19 -1.79 4.81
CA PRO A 171 0.24 -0.48 4.35
C PRO A 171 -0.80 -0.01 3.36
N VAL A 172 -1.40 1.16 3.61
CA VAL A 172 -2.16 1.83 2.56
C VAL A 172 -1.07 2.16 1.54
N GLU A 173 -0.76 1.15 0.71
CA GLU A 173 -0.40 1.33 -0.67
C GLU A 173 -1.28 2.50 -1.09
N PRO A 174 -0.68 3.67 -1.43
CA PRO A 174 -1.44 4.90 -1.69
C PRO A 174 -2.62 4.43 -2.51
N PRO A 175 -3.87 4.58 -2.01
CA PRO A 175 -4.99 3.71 -2.35
C PRO A 175 -4.80 3.37 -3.80
N VAL A 176 -4.50 2.10 -4.14
CA VAL A 176 -4.32 1.73 -5.56
C VAL A 176 -5.54 2.33 -6.18
N ASP A 177 -5.36 3.43 -6.94
CA ASP A 177 -6.52 4.22 -7.38
C ASP A 177 -7.40 3.15 -8.01
N PRO A 178 -8.59 2.88 -7.42
CA PRO A 178 -9.32 1.68 -7.75
C PRO A 178 -9.39 1.67 -9.27
N ILE A 179 -8.92 0.59 -9.90
CA ILE A 179 -8.75 0.61 -11.37
C ILE A 179 -10.12 0.95 -11.92
N SER A 180 -10.24 2.20 -12.38
CA SER A 180 -11.50 2.86 -12.66
C SER A 180 -11.35 3.54 -13.99
N VAL A 181 -12.24 3.18 -14.89
CA VAL A 181 -12.28 3.71 -16.23
C VAL A 181 -13.50 4.59 -16.35
N TYR A 182 -13.28 5.89 -16.52
CA TYR A 182 -14.33 6.85 -16.79
C TYR A 182 -14.96 6.58 -18.16
N ILE A 183 -16.28 6.58 -18.23
CA ILE A 183 -17.04 6.34 -19.46
C ILE A 183 -17.66 7.65 -19.90
N SER A 184 -17.29 8.12 -21.08
CA SER A 184 -17.73 9.41 -21.62
C SER A 184 -18.92 9.28 -22.59
N ASN A 185 -19.07 8.13 -23.25
CA ASN A 185 -20.06 7.94 -24.30
C ASN A 185 -20.73 6.56 -24.20
N PHE A 186 -21.98 6.48 -24.66
CA PHE A 186 -22.77 5.25 -24.65
C PHE A 186 -23.26 4.94 -26.07
N ASN A 187 -22.90 3.76 -26.60
CA ASN A 187 -23.26 3.35 -27.96
C ASN A 187 -22.90 4.39 -29.04
N GLU A 188 -21.72 4.99 -28.90
CA GLU A 188 -21.20 5.92 -29.88
C GLU A 188 -19.84 5.45 -30.40
N LYS A 189 -19.64 5.61 -31.71
CA LYS A 189 -18.37 5.36 -32.37
C LYS A 189 -17.25 6.17 -31.70
N ILE A 190 -16.11 5.54 -31.47
CA ILE A 190 -15.00 6.17 -30.73
C ILE A 190 -14.38 7.31 -31.54
N GLY A 191 -14.28 8.47 -30.89
CA GLY A 191 -13.57 9.66 -31.36
C GLY A 191 -12.26 9.89 -30.62
N TYR A 192 -11.65 11.05 -30.84
CA TYR A 192 -10.43 11.48 -30.14
C TYR A 192 -10.73 11.71 -28.65
N GLY A 193 -10.04 10.98 -27.78
CA GLY A 193 -10.22 11.10 -26.33
C GLY A 193 -11.52 10.52 -25.78
N PHE A 194 -12.21 9.65 -26.53
CA PHE A 194 -13.46 9.05 -26.06
C PHE A 194 -13.19 7.74 -25.34
N THR A 195 -14.02 7.47 -24.33
CA THR A 195 -14.20 6.13 -23.77
C THR A 195 -15.66 5.76 -23.88
N SER A 196 -15.94 4.82 -24.76
CA SER A 196 -17.30 4.40 -25.08
C SER A 196 -17.60 3.05 -24.45
N ILE A 197 -18.79 2.92 -23.87
CA ILE A 197 -19.40 1.63 -23.58
C ILE A 197 -20.34 1.25 -24.74
N PHE A 198 -20.27 0.01 -25.19
CA PHE A 198 -21.11 -0.55 -26.25
C PHE A 198 -21.94 -1.69 -25.70
N THR A 199 -23.25 -1.62 -25.95
CA THR A 199 -24.22 -2.68 -25.71
C THR A 199 -24.81 -3.15 -27.02
N ALA A 200 -25.64 -4.20 -26.98
CA ALA A 200 -26.27 -4.77 -28.18
C ALA A 200 -27.09 -3.74 -28.98
N ASP A 201 -27.50 -2.64 -28.36
CA ASP A 201 -28.28 -1.55 -29.00
C ASP A 201 -27.42 -0.57 -29.80
N PHE A 202 -26.10 -0.80 -29.93
CA PHE A 202 -25.25 0.04 -30.76
C PHE A 202 -25.70 -0.01 -32.23
N SER A 203 -26.00 1.15 -32.82
CA SER A 203 -26.54 1.25 -34.18
C SER A 203 -25.60 0.75 -35.28
N GLY A 204 -24.29 0.66 -34.99
CA GLY A 204 -23.29 0.08 -35.88
C GLY A 204 -23.02 -1.41 -35.63
N ALA A 205 -23.80 -2.07 -34.77
CA ALA A 205 -23.70 -3.51 -34.53
C ALA A 205 -24.64 -4.30 -35.45
N GLU A 206 -24.16 -5.43 -35.96
CA GLU A 206 -24.98 -6.43 -36.65
C GLU A 206 -24.97 -7.72 -35.83
N SER A 207 -26.13 -8.17 -35.35
CA SER A 207 -26.24 -9.37 -34.49
C SER A 207 -25.27 -9.36 -33.29
N SER A 208 -25.19 -8.21 -32.60
CA SER A 208 -24.26 -7.97 -31.48
C SER A 208 -22.77 -7.97 -31.85
N VAL A 209 -22.43 -7.95 -33.14
CA VAL A 209 -21.04 -7.88 -33.62
C VAL A 209 -20.75 -6.47 -34.12
N ILE A 210 -19.67 -5.87 -33.63
CA ILE A 210 -19.19 -4.54 -34.03
C ILE A 210 -17.89 -4.71 -34.81
N SER A 211 -17.90 -4.33 -36.09
CA SER A 211 -16.67 -4.29 -36.89
C SER A 211 -15.71 -3.21 -36.38
N THR A 212 -14.40 -3.41 -36.58
CA THR A 212 -13.38 -2.39 -36.28
C THR A 212 -13.75 -1.01 -36.83
N THR A 213 -14.29 -0.95 -38.05
CA THR A 213 -14.66 0.32 -38.71
C THR A 213 -15.88 0.99 -38.09
N ALA A 214 -16.88 0.21 -37.66
CA ALA A 214 -18.08 0.72 -37.03
C ALA A 214 -17.80 1.31 -35.65
N GLY A 215 -17.02 0.59 -34.82
CA GLY A 215 -16.64 1.03 -33.47
C GLY A 215 -15.43 1.98 -33.40
N ASN A 216 -14.61 2.01 -34.45
CA ASN A 216 -13.29 2.67 -34.51
C ASN A 216 -12.25 2.07 -33.54
N PHE A 217 -12.12 0.74 -33.50
CA PHE A 217 -11.27 0.03 -32.54
C PHE A 217 -9.78 -0.04 -32.91
N ALA A 218 -9.37 0.57 -34.01
CA ALA A 218 -8.00 0.50 -34.49
C ALA A 218 -6.99 1.09 -33.50
N TRP A 219 -7.36 2.05 -32.65
CA TRP A 219 -6.41 2.78 -31.80
C TRP A 219 -6.71 2.69 -30.30
N VAL A 220 -7.57 1.74 -29.92
CA VAL A 220 -8.14 1.67 -28.58
C VAL A 220 -7.50 0.58 -27.74
N ALA A 221 -7.58 0.71 -26.43
CA ALA A 221 -7.61 -0.44 -25.52
C ALA A 221 -9.08 -0.82 -25.29
N TYR A 222 -9.38 -2.09 -25.07
CA TYR A 222 -10.74 -2.55 -24.82
C TYR A 222 -10.82 -3.76 -23.88
N ILE A 223 -11.98 -3.87 -23.22
CA ILE A 223 -12.41 -5.06 -22.49
C ILE A 223 -13.80 -5.48 -22.98
N ILE A 224 -14.10 -6.76 -22.86
CA ILE A 224 -15.42 -7.34 -23.11
C ILE A 224 -15.85 -8.01 -21.81
N ALA A 225 -17.05 -7.70 -21.33
CA ALA A 225 -17.57 -8.23 -20.08
C ALA A 225 -18.96 -8.82 -20.26
N GLU A 226 -19.22 -9.93 -19.57
CA GLU A 226 -20.53 -10.59 -19.50
C GLU A 226 -21.14 -10.47 -18.10
N PRO A 227 -22.45 -10.64 -17.93
CA PRO A 227 -23.07 -10.63 -16.60
C PRO A 227 -22.46 -11.70 -15.68
N GLY A 228 -22.10 -11.30 -14.46
CA GLY A 228 -21.65 -12.21 -13.43
C GLY A 228 -22.80 -12.99 -12.79
N THR A 229 -22.45 -13.84 -11.82
CA THR A 229 -23.42 -14.60 -11.02
C THR A 229 -24.13 -13.73 -9.97
N VAL A 230 -23.54 -12.58 -9.63
CA VAL A 230 -24.10 -11.58 -8.71
C VAL A 230 -24.67 -10.41 -9.51
N SER A 231 -25.87 -9.97 -9.13
CA SER A 231 -26.52 -8.83 -9.78
C SER A 231 -25.67 -7.57 -9.66
N GLY A 232 -25.46 -6.88 -10.78
CA GLY A 232 -24.66 -5.65 -10.85
C GLY A 232 -23.16 -5.87 -11.05
N GLN A 233 -22.69 -7.13 -11.04
CA GLN A 233 -21.31 -7.49 -11.35
C GLN A 233 -21.20 -8.05 -12.77
N PHE A 234 -20.06 -7.82 -13.41
CA PHE A 234 -19.73 -8.33 -14.73
C PHE A 234 -18.34 -8.94 -14.72
N VAL A 235 -18.15 -10.04 -15.45
CA VAL A 235 -16.87 -10.74 -15.55
C VAL A 235 -16.24 -10.40 -16.89
N ILE A 236 -14.97 -9.97 -16.86
CA ILE A 236 -14.21 -9.70 -18.08
C ILE A 236 -13.86 -11.02 -18.77
N THR A 237 -14.29 -11.20 -20.01
CA THR A 237 -14.07 -12.42 -20.80
C THR A 237 -13.01 -12.24 -21.88
N ALA A 238 -12.73 -11.01 -22.28
CA ALA A 238 -11.65 -10.70 -23.20
C ALA A 238 -11.10 -9.30 -22.96
N THR A 239 -9.81 -9.13 -23.24
CA THR A 239 -9.14 -7.82 -23.28
C THR A 239 -8.33 -7.71 -24.56
N GLY A 240 -8.02 -6.49 -24.98
CA GLY A 240 -7.18 -6.30 -26.16
C GLY A 240 -6.83 -4.85 -26.45
N LYS A 241 -6.02 -4.68 -27.50
CA LYS A 241 -5.57 -3.37 -27.98
C LYS A 241 -5.38 -3.38 -29.48
N HIS A 242 -5.52 -2.20 -30.08
CA HIS A 242 -5.18 -1.97 -31.49
C HIS A 242 -5.79 -3.01 -32.43
N LEU A 243 -7.11 -3.13 -32.43
CA LEU A 243 -7.81 -4.05 -33.33
C LEU A 243 -7.83 -3.44 -34.73
N SER A 244 -6.75 -3.61 -35.50
CA SER A 244 -6.57 -3.00 -36.82
C SER A 244 -7.59 -3.50 -37.86
N GLU A 245 -8.01 -4.76 -37.74
CA GLU A 245 -9.00 -5.42 -38.61
C GLU A 245 -9.81 -6.44 -37.78
N GLY A 246 -11.02 -6.76 -38.23
CA GLY A 246 -11.90 -7.74 -37.60
C GLY A 246 -13.11 -7.12 -36.91
N SER A 247 -13.58 -7.78 -35.85
CA SER A 247 -14.79 -7.41 -35.12
C SER A 247 -14.77 -7.90 -33.67
N LEU A 248 -15.52 -7.22 -32.81
CA LEU A 248 -15.77 -7.62 -31.43
C LEU A 248 -17.24 -8.05 -31.29
N THR A 249 -17.50 -9.04 -30.44
CA THR A 249 -18.85 -9.53 -30.15
C THR A 249 -19.26 -9.08 -28.75
N ILE A 250 -20.43 -8.46 -28.63
CA ILE A 250 -21.03 -8.08 -27.36
C ILE A 250 -21.72 -9.32 -26.76
N PRO A 251 -21.33 -9.78 -25.57
CA PRO A 251 -22.01 -10.89 -24.90
C PRO A 251 -23.48 -10.56 -24.60
N ASN A 252 -24.32 -11.58 -24.51
CA ASN A 252 -25.73 -11.37 -24.16
C ASN A 252 -25.84 -10.77 -22.75
N GLY A 253 -26.50 -9.61 -22.63
CA GLY A 253 -26.57 -8.84 -21.38
C GLY A 253 -25.25 -8.19 -20.94
N GLY A 254 -24.17 -8.37 -21.70
CA GLY A 254 -22.86 -7.81 -21.45
C GLY A 254 -22.60 -6.53 -22.25
N PHE A 255 -21.33 -6.13 -22.29
CA PHE A 255 -20.89 -4.92 -22.97
C PHE A 255 -19.40 -4.98 -23.38
N ILE A 256 -19.00 -4.00 -24.18
CA ILE A 256 -17.60 -3.69 -24.49
C ILE A 256 -17.30 -2.30 -23.95
N ILE A 257 -16.17 -2.10 -23.27
CA ILE A 257 -15.64 -0.76 -22.97
C ILE A 257 -14.37 -0.59 -23.79
N ALA A 258 -14.25 0.54 -24.49
CA ALA A 258 -13.09 0.83 -25.30
C ALA A 258 -12.69 2.31 -25.21
N ALA A 259 -11.39 2.56 -25.04
CA ALA A 259 -10.83 3.89 -24.77
C ALA A 259 -9.77 4.29 -25.79
N HIS A 260 -9.87 5.52 -26.29
CA HIS A 260 -8.91 6.17 -27.17
C HIS A 260 -8.31 7.41 -26.51
N ILE A 261 -7.06 7.72 -26.85
CA ILE A 261 -6.35 8.92 -26.37
C ILE A 261 -6.72 10.10 -27.27
N ASP A 262 -6.81 11.32 -26.73
CA ASP A 262 -6.83 12.52 -27.57
C ASP A 262 -5.40 12.85 -28.02
N ASP A 263 -5.01 12.39 -29.21
CA ASP A 263 -3.69 12.57 -29.79
C ASP A 263 -3.53 13.86 -30.62
N ARG A 264 -4.57 14.70 -30.70
CA ARG A 264 -4.56 15.93 -31.52
C ARG A 264 -3.65 17.01 -30.93
N VAL A 265 -3.59 17.10 -29.60
CA VAL A 265 -2.76 18.07 -28.87
C VAL A 265 -2.06 17.37 -27.71
N ALA A 266 -0.80 17.01 -27.93
CA ALA A 266 0.05 16.38 -26.93
C ALA A 266 0.14 17.25 -25.66
N ASN A 267 0.11 16.59 -24.50
CA ASN A 267 0.18 17.21 -23.16
C ASN A 267 -0.96 18.18 -22.82
N SER A 268 -2.04 18.24 -23.60
CA SER A 268 -3.28 18.91 -23.15
C SER A 268 -3.91 18.18 -21.97
N GLU A 269 -4.73 18.86 -21.19
CA GLU A 269 -5.45 18.24 -20.06
C GLU A 269 -6.30 17.04 -20.53
N VAL A 270 -6.96 17.17 -21.68
CA VAL A 270 -7.77 16.10 -22.29
C VAL A 270 -6.88 14.93 -22.73
N HIS A 271 -5.72 15.20 -23.33
CA HIS A 271 -4.75 14.17 -23.69
C HIS A 271 -4.28 13.39 -22.46
N LEU A 272 -3.90 14.08 -21.38
CA LEU A 272 -3.41 13.44 -20.16
C LEU A 272 -4.50 12.60 -19.47
N LYS A 273 -5.73 13.11 -19.37
CA LYS A 273 -6.88 12.39 -18.80
C LYS A 273 -7.21 11.12 -19.58
N THR A 274 -7.27 11.21 -20.90
CA THR A 274 -7.64 10.08 -21.77
C THR A 274 -6.51 9.07 -21.92
N LEU A 275 -5.25 9.51 -21.82
CA LEU A 275 -4.09 8.65 -21.67
C LEU A 275 -4.10 7.86 -20.36
N ALA A 276 -4.43 8.51 -19.24
CA ALA A 276 -4.59 7.83 -17.95
C ALA A 276 -5.72 6.79 -18.03
N ASN A 277 -6.88 7.18 -18.54
CA ASN A 277 -8.04 6.29 -18.67
C ASN A 277 -7.73 5.04 -19.53
N ARG A 278 -7.03 5.21 -20.66
CA ARG A 278 -6.59 4.08 -21.48
C ARG A 278 -5.59 3.18 -20.74
N LYS A 279 -4.65 3.76 -19.99
CA LYS A 279 -3.70 2.98 -19.19
C LYS A 279 -4.41 2.16 -18.11
N GLU A 280 -5.41 2.71 -17.44
CA GLU A 280 -6.22 1.97 -16.47
C GLU A 280 -6.97 0.81 -17.15
N LEU A 281 -7.57 1.07 -18.32
CA LEU A 281 -8.27 0.02 -19.07
C LEU A 281 -7.33 -1.15 -19.47
N GLU A 282 -6.05 -0.87 -19.72
CA GLU A 282 -5.03 -1.87 -20.04
C GLU A 282 -4.57 -2.70 -18.82
N LYS A 283 -4.94 -2.31 -17.59
CA LYS A 283 -4.62 -3.08 -16.36
C LYS A 283 -5.61 -4.19 -16.05
N PHE A 284 -6.83 -4.12 -16.57
CA PHE A 284 -7.82 -5.18 -16.40
C PHE A 284 -7.37 -6.48 -17.07
N ALA A 285 -7.73 -7.61 -16.45
CA ALA A 285 -7.45 -8.96 -16.91
C ALA A 285 -8.73 -9.77 -17.14
N VAL A 286 -8.62 -10.83 -17.94
CA VAL A 286 -9.70 -11.81 -18.09
C VAL A 286 -9.94 -12.51 -16.75
N GLY A 287 -11.19 -12.60 -16.32
CA GLY A 287 -11.60 -13.12 -15.02
C GLY A 287 -11.84 -12.05 -13.96
N ASP A 288 -11.39 -10.82 -14.19
CA ASP A 288 -11.68 -9.70 -13.29
C ASP A 288 -13.18 -9.45 -13.25
N ILE A 289 -13.67 -9.16 -12.05
CA ILE A 289 -15.04 -8.74 -11.81
C ILE A 289 -15.06 -7.22 -11.80
N ILE A 290 -16.03 -6.61 -12.48
CA ILE A 290 -16.22 -5.17 -12.47
C ILE A 290 -17.65 -4.81 -12.07
N THR A 291 -17.79 -3.63 -11.48
CA THR A 291 -19.08 -2.98 -11.24
C THR A 291 -19.16 -1.71 -12.06
N LEU A 292 -20.37 -1.38 -12.49
CA LEU A 292 -20.64 -0.13 -13.19
C LEU A 292 -21.25 0.89 -12.23
N THR A 293 -20.61 2.03 -12.08
CA THR A 293 -21.14 3.18 -11.33
C THR A 293 -21.67 4.19 -12.33
N GLY A 294 -22.88 4.72 -12.12
CA GLY A 294 -23.39 5.82 -12.95
C GLY A 294 -23.72 5.46 -14.41
N VAL A 295 -23.75 4.17 -14.77
CA VAL A 295 -24.14 3.65 -16.09
C VAL A 295 -25.47 2.90 -15.96
N ASN A 296 -26.44 3.23 -16.80
CA ASN A 296 -27.68 2.45 -16.92
C ASN A 296 -27.73 1.78 -18.28
N LEU A 297 -27.40 0.48 -18.31
CA LEU A 297 -27.35 -0.31 -19.55
C LEU A 297 -28.73 -0.43 -20.22
N THR A 298 -29.81 -0.50 -19.44
CA THR A 298 -31.18 -0.66 -19.96
C THR A 298 -31.75 0.64 -20.53
N ALA A 299 -31.49 1.77 -19.86
CA ALA A 299 -31.93 3.08 -20.33
C ALA A 299 -31.02 3.68 -21.39
N GLY A 300 -29.79 3.15 -21.52
CA GLY A 300 -28.79 3.67 -22.45
C GLY A 300 -28.22 5.03 -22.04
N THR A 301 -28.08 5.28 -20.73
CA THR A 301 -27.73 6.61 -20.21
C THR A 301 -26.50 6.57 -19.29
N LEU A 302 -25.74 7.66 -19.29
CA LEU A 302 -24.61 7.91 -18.40
C LEU A 302 -24.91 9.09 -17.47
N THR A 303 -24.39 9.02 -16.25
CA THR A 303 -24.29 10.16 -15.33
C THR A 303 -22.90 10.79 -15.44
N GLU A 304 -22.69 11.95 -14.82
CA GLU A 304 -21.38 12.63 -14.80
C GLU A 304 -20.29 11.85 -14.05
N SER A 305 -20.67 10.86 -13.23
CA SER A 305 -19.76 9.98 -12.50
C SER A 305 -19.70 8.57 -13.09
N ALA A 306 -20.00 8.41 -14.39
CA ALA A 306 -20.03 7.10 -15.03
C ALA A 306 -18.63 6.45 -15.08
N SER A 307 -18.49 5.27 -14.50
CA SER A 307 -17.24 4.51 -14.46
C SER A 307 -17.48 2.99 -14.50
N ALA A 308 -16.44 2.27 -14.91
CA ALA A 308 -16.29 0.85 -14.65
C ALA A 308 -15.14 0.65 -13.66
N ASP A 309 -15.46 0.08 -12.51
CA ASP A 309 -14.56 -0.06 -11.38
C ASP A 309 -14.24 -1.55 -11.17
N LEU A 310 -12.96 -1.87 -10.98
CA LEU A 310 -12.55 -3.22 -10.58
C LEU A 310 -13.19 -3.56 -9.22
N PHE A 311 -13.96 -4.65 -9.20
CA PHE A 311 -14.57 -5.18 -8.00
C PHE A 311 -13.54 -6.04 -7.25
N ILE A 312 -12.98 -5.49 -6.18
CA ILE A 312 -12.12 -6.22 -5.25
C ILE A 312 -12.99 -6.68 -4.08
N ASP A 313 -13.28 -7.97 -4.02
CA ASP A 313 -13.96 -8.57 -2.87
C ASP A 313 -13.04 -8.44 -1.65
N SER A 314 -13.49 -7.77 -0.59
CA SER A 314 -12.69 -7.49 0.61
C SER A 314 -12.49 -8.72 1.52
N GLY A 315 -12.56 -9.93 0.98
CA GLY A 315 -11.86 -11.09 1.53
C GLY A 315 -12.72 -12.21 2.09
N VAL A 316 -13.33 -13.03 1.22
CA VAL A 316 -13.37 -14.48 1.44
C VAL A 316 -13.14 -15.20 0.11
N THR A 317 -11.89 -15.60 -0.16
CA THR A 317 -11.64 -16.57 -1.23
C THR A 317 -12.25 -17.93 -0.83
N PRO A 318 -13.08 -18.57 -1.68
CA PRO A 318 -13.57 -19.90 -1.37
C PRO A 318 -12.38 -20.88 -1.37
N PRO A 319 -12.28 -21.79 -0.39
CA PRO A 319 -11.24 -22.80 -0.38
C PRO A 319 -11.36 -23.70 -1.61
N PRO A 320 -10.25 -24.28 -2.08
CA PRO A 320 -10.25 -25.16 -3.24
C PRO A 320 -11.25 -26.32 -3.04
N PRO A 321 -11.85 -26.85 -4.12
CA PRO A 321 -12.87 -27.89 -4.00
C PRO A 321 -12.24 -29.15 -3.41
N GLY A 322 -12.57 -29.46 -2.15
CA GLY A 322 -12.07 -30.67 -1.47
C GLY A 322 -12.02 -30.59 0.05
N ASP A 323 -12.00 -29.39 0.64
CA ASP A 323 -11.92 -29.25 2.10
C ASP A 323 -13.31 -29.15 2.74
N ASP A 324 -13.43 -29.88 3.86
CA ASP A 324 -14.63 -30.08 4.66
C ASP A 324 -15.14 -28.75 5.26
N TRP A 325 -16.35 -28.36 4.89
CA TRP A 325 -16.98 -27.08 5.25
C TRP A 325 -17.45 -27.01 6.71
N THR A 326 -17.19 -28.02 7.54
CA THR A 326 -17.79 -28.13 8.88
C THR A 326 -17.05 -27.36 9.98
N ASN A 327 -15.90 -26.72 9.73
CA ASN A 327 -15.06 -26.17 10.79
C ASN A 327 -14.68 -24.69 10.67
N ILE A 328 -15.47 -23.87 9.96
CA ILE A 328 -15.24 -22.41 9.87
C ILE A 328 -15.72 -21.67 11.12
N MET A 329 -16.64 -22.25 11.89
CA MET A 329 -17.23 -21.60 13.07
C MET A 329 -16.50 -21.93 14.38
N GLY A 330 -15.39 -22.68 14.33
CA GLY A 330 -14.74 -23.26 15.51
C GLY A 330 -15.62 -24.32 16.20
N ASP A 331 -15.11 -24.88 17.30
CA ASP A 331 -15.86 -25.83 18.11
C ASP A 331 -17.10 -25.16 18.73
N LEU A 332 -18.25 -25.83 18.64
CA LEU A 332 -19.47 -25.40 19.34
C LEU A 332 -19.19 -25.30 20.84
N VAL A 333 -19.31 -24.10 21.39
CA VAL A 333 -19.35 -23.89 22.84
C VAL A 333 -20.77 -24.22 23.30
N ASP A 334 -20.94 -25.21 24.17
CA ASP A 334 -22.24 -25.50 24.78
C ASP A 334 -22.62 -24.35 25.74
N ASP A 335 -23.74 -23.71 25.45
CA ASP A 335 -24.35 -22.61 26.22
C ASP A 335 -23.48 -21.35 26.33
N PRO A 336 -23.18 -20.68 25.20
CA PRO A 336 -22.60 -19.36 25.28
C PRO A 336 -23.68 -18.44 25.85
N GLY A 337 -23.44 -17.84 27.02
CA GLY A 337 -24.41 -16.98 27.70
C GLY A 337 -24.86 -15.72 26.93
N TYR A 338 -24.57 -15.60 25.63
CA TYR A 338 -25.10 -14.56 24.77
C TYR A 338 -26.43 -14.99 24.13
N VAL A 339 -27.43 -14.14 24.26
CA VAL A 339 -28.70 -14.26 23.52
C VAL A 339 -28.69 -13.22 22.40
N PHE A 340 -28.82 -13.68 21.15
CA PHE A 340 -29.07 -12.79 20.01
C PHE A 340 -30.56 -12.55 19.88
N ASP A 341 -30.98 -11.30 20.09
CA ASP A 341 -32.33 -10.87 19.78
C ASP A 341 -32.28 -10.01 18.52
N VAL A 342 -32.92 -10.51 17.46
CA VAL A 342 -33.00 -9.85 16.15
C VAL A 342 -34.45 -9.47 15.92
N THR A 343 -34.73 -8.17 15.89
CA THR A 343 -36.07 -7.68 15.64
C THR A 343 -36.12 -6.96 14.30
N ALA A 344 -37.07 -7.37 13.46
CA ALA A 344 -37.40 -6.74 12.19
C ALA A 344 -38.92 -6.56 12.05
N PRO A 345 -39.39 -5.61 11.22
CA PRO A 345 -40.81 -5.48 10.90
C PRO A 345 -41.35 -6.77 10.28
N ALA A 346 -42.55 -7.20 10.71
CA ALA A 346 -43.14 -8.47 10.30
C ALA A 346 -43.46 -8.57 8.79
N ASN A 347 -43.52 -7.44 8.08
CA ASN A 347 -43.75 -7.37 6.64
C ASN A 347 -42.92 -6.21 6.04
N TYR A 348 -42.40 -6.40 4.84
CA TYR A 348 -41.71 -5.38 4.05
C TYR A 348 -41.94 -5.59 2.55
N THR A 349 -41.78 -4.53 1.75
CA THR A 349 -41.90 -4.60 0.27
C THR A 349 -40.53 -4.60 -0.40
N PRO A 350 -40.38 -5.26 -1.57
CA PRO A 350 -39.13 -5.21 -2.34
C PRO A 350 -38.68 -3.77 -2.62
N GLY A 351 -37.41 -3.46 -2.33
CA GLY A 351 -36.82 -2.12 -2.48
C GLY A 351 -37.00 -1.18 -1.29
N GLN A 352 -37.72 -1.59 -0.24
CA GLN A 352 -37.83 -0.81 1.00
C GLN A 352 -36.59 -1.01 1.87
N VAL A 353 -36.03 0.09 2.38
CA VAL A 353 -34.99 0.05 3.41
C VAL A 353 -35.62 -0.40 4.72
N VAL A 354 -35.17 -1.55 5.24
CA VAL A 354 -35.61 -2.09 6.53
C VAL A 354 -34.49 -1.92 7.54
N ASN A 355 -34.80 -1.25 8.65
CA ASN A 355 -33.87 -1.15 9.76
C ASN A 355 -34.04 -2.36 10.67
N VAL A 356 -32.98 -3.17 10.79
CA VAL A 356 -32.91 -4.32 11.71
C VAL A 356 -32.08 -3.91 12.91
N THR A 357 -32.55 -4.24 14.11
CA THR A 357 -31.77 -4.06 15.34
C THR A 357 -31.32 -5.41 15.83
N ILE A 358 -30.01 -5.55 16.02
CA ILE A 358 -29.37 -6.71 16.63
C ILE A 358 -28.89 -6.27 18.01
N THR A 359 -29.40 -6.91 19.05
CA THR A 359 -28.94 -6.67 20.42
C THR A 359 -28.18 -7.90 20.89
N ILE A 360 -26.90 -7.70 21.24
CA ILE A 360 -26.08 -8.71 21.89
C ILE A 360 -26.10 -8.40 23.39
N LYS A 361 -26.61 -9.34 24.18
CA LYS A 361 -26.63 -9.24 25.64
C LYS A 361 -25.52 -10.12 26.22
N ASP A 362 -24.99 -9.70 27.37
CA ASP A 362 -24.06 -10.48 28.20
C ASP A 362 -22.67 -10.77 27.59
N ILE A 363 -22.05 -9.74 26.98
CA ILE A 363 -20.61 -9.80 26.65
C ILE A 363 -19.80 -9.63 27.94
N VAL A 364 -19.24 -10.74 28.46
CA VAL A 364 -18.22 -10.68 29.51
C VAL A 364 -16.85 -10.54 28.84
N PRO A 365 -16.11 -9.43 29.03
CA PRO A 365 -14.76 -9.30 28.50
C PRO A 365 -13.84 -10.29 29.23
N THR A 366 -13.14 -11.15 28.49
CA THR A 366 -12.05 -11.99 29.01
C THR A 366 -10.75 -11.22 29.09
#